data_AF-A0AAE0AC89-F1
#
_entry.id   AF-A0AAE0AC89-F1
#
_cell.length_a   1.000
_cell.length_b   1.000
_cell.length_c   1.000
_cell.angle_alpha   90.00
_cell.angle_beta   90.00
_cell.angle_gamma   90.00
#
_symmetry.space_group_name_H-M   'P 1'
#
loop_
_entity.id
_entity.type
_entity.pdbx_description
1 polymer ?
#
loop_
_entity_poly.entity_id
_entity_poly.type
_entity_poly.pdbx_seq_one_letter_code
_entity_poly.pdbx_strand_id
1 'polypeptide(L)'
;MVKRRKITHPPPRRTVSSSTGDKARDVTLTTPSTVSVPPPPEIIRIQAEKNFAVEQAQKEGCTGNFRSFDSQFKNYLVPVIPTRKELAE
;
A
#
# COMPACT_ATOMS: atom_id res chain seq x y z
N MET A 1 -26.54 29.06 39.93
CA MET A 1 -26.80 27.95 38.97
C MET A 1 -25.72 27.97 37.89
N VAL A 2 -24.84 26.97 37.82
CA VAL A 2 -23.72 26.96 36.84
C VAL A 2 -24.12 26.12 35.63
N LYS A 3 -24.26 26.76 34.46
CA LYS A 3 -24.62 26.12 33.19
C LYS A 3 -23.41 25.35 32.64
N ARG A 4 -23.46 24.01 32.69
CA ARG A 4 -22.42 23.12 32.15
C ARG A 4 -22.44 23.17 30.62
N ARG A 5 -21.28 23.41 29.99
CA ARG A 5 -21.12 23.33 28.53
C ARG A 5 -20.85 21.87 28.13
N LYS A 6 -21.49 21.42 27.04
CA LYS A 6 -21.33 20.08 26.49
C LYS A 6 -19.95 19.98 25.83
N ILE A 7 -19.06 19.16 26.39
CA ILE A 7 -17.77 18.85 25.77
C ILE A 7 -18.06 17.84 24.67
N THR A 8 -17.86 18.24 23.41
CA THR A 8 -17.86 17.30 22.29
C THR A 8 -16.64 16.40 22.45
N HIS A 9 -16.85 15.20 22.97
CA HIS A 9 -15.79 14.21 23.04
C HIS A 9 -15.43 13.78 21.60
N PRO A 10 -14.17 13.91 21.15
CA PRO A 10 -13.76 13.34 19.88
C PRO A 10 -13.97 11.82 19.91
N PRO A 11 -14.30 11.18 18.77
CA PRO A 11 -14.59 9.76 18.74
C PRO A 11 -13.41 8.95 19.27
N PRO A 12 -13.65 7.79 19.93
CA PRO A 12 -12.60 6.98 20.52
C PRO A 12 -11.56 6.61 19.47
N ARG A 13 -10.31 7.05 19.69
CA ARG A 13 -9.17 6.70 18.87
C ARG A 13 -8.98 5.17 18.95
N ARG A 14 -9.20 4.46 17.83
CA ARG A 14 -8.82 3.05 17.70
C ARG A 14 -7.31 2.94 17.83
N THR A 15 -6.85 2.43 18.96
CA THR A 15 -5.47 1.95 19.13
C THR A 15 -5.34 0.66 18.33
N VAL A 16 -4.85 0.75 17.09
CA VAL A 16 -4.26 -0.41 16.45
C VAL A 16 -2.85 -0.52 17.01
N SER A 17 -2.62 -1.53 17.83
CA SER A 17 -1.29 -1.96 18.21
C SER A 17 -0.54 -2.33 16.93
N SER A 18 0.44 -1.50 16.56
CA SER A 18 1.46 -1.90 15.59
C SER A 18 2.30 -2.97 16.27
N SER A 19 2.14 -4.23 15.87
CA SER A 19 3.14 -5.24 16.18
C SER A 19 4.39 -4.88 15.37
N THR A 20 5.38 -4.29 16.03
CA THR A 20 6.78 -4.34 15.60
C THR A 20 7.22 -5.80 15.68
N GLY A 21 6.93 -6.54 14.62
CA GLY A 21 7.57 -7.80 14.33
C GLY A 21 8.54 -7.55 13.18
N ASP A 22 9.77 -7.18 13.52
CA ASP A 22 10.92 -7.49 12.66
C ASP A 22 10.97 -9.01 12.52
N LYS A 23 10.21 -9.52 11.56
CA LYS A 23 10.51 -10.77 10.91
C LYS A 23 10.62 -10.42 9.45
N ALA A 24 11.86 -10.28 9.00
CA ALA A 24 12.26 -10.76 7.71
C ALA A 24 11.70 -12.18 7.57
N ARG A 25 10.45 -12.28 7.11
CA ARG A 25 10.02 -13.45 6.40
C ARG A 25 10.68 -13.24 5.05
N ASP A 26 11.89 -13.79 4.97
CA ASP A 26 12.29 -14.51 3.78
C ASP A 26 11.07 -15.34 3.36
N VAL A 27 10.19 -14.73 2.56
CA VAL A 27 9.35 -15.49 1.67
C VAL A 27 10.39 -16.03 0.73
N THR A 28 10.83 -17.25 1.04
CA THR A 28 11.64 -18.07 0.18
C THR A 28 11.03 -17.92 -1.21
N LEU A 29 11.66 -17.08 -2.03
CA LEU A 29 11.58 -17.18 -3.46
C LEU A 29 12.17 -18.55 -3.72
N THR A 30 11.32 -19.57 -3.70
CA THR A 30 11.62 -20.83 -4.35
C THR A 30 11.88 -20.41 -5.78
N THR A 31 13.15 -20.19 -6.11
CA THR A 31 13.63 -20.06 -7.47
C THR A 31 13.15 -21.32 -8.16
N PRO A 32 12.13 -21.25 -9.06
CA PRO A 32 11.96 -22.37 -9.94
C PRO A 32 13.21 -22.35 -10.82
N SER A 33 13.97 -23.43 -10.71
CA SER A 33 14.91 -23.90 -11.71
C SER A 33 14.53 -23.36 -13.08
N THR A 34 15.50 -22.78 -13.78
CA THR A 34 15.47 -22.18 -15.11
C THR A 34 14.74 -23.08 -16.12
N VAL A 35 13.42 -23.01 -16.11
CA VAL A 35 12.52 -23.44 -17.17
C VAL A 35 11.67 -22.21 -17.41
N SER A 36 11.86 -21.56 -18.55
CA SER A 36 11.09 -20.39 -18.96
C SER A 36 9.64 -20.83 -19.20
N VAL A 37 8.86 -20.91 -18.12
CA VAL A 37 7.42 -21.12 -18.19
C VAL A 37 6.80 -19.74 -18.37
N PRO A 38 6.04 -19.49 -19.44
CA PRO A 38 5.38 -18.20 -19.62
C PRO A 38 4.45 -17.92 -18.43
N PRO A 39 4.43 -16.67 -17.92
CA PRO A 39 3.58 -16.32 -16.80
C PRO A 39 2.10 -16.53 -17.15
N PRO A 40 1.28 -17.01 -16.20
CA PRO A 40 -0.16 -17.11 -16.38
C PRO A 40 -0.78 -15.81 -16.93
N PRO A 41 -1.80 -15.90 -17.82
CA PRO A 41 -2.44 -14.71 -18.40
C PRO A 41 -3.01 -13.73 -17.38
N GLU A 42 -3.35 -14.20 -16.18
CA GLU A 42 -3.82 -13.35 -15.08
C GLU A 42 -2.72 -12.45 -14.53
N ILE A 43 -1.50 -12.96 -14.38
CA ILE A 43 -0.35 -12.18 -13.88
C ILE A 43 0.03 -11.09 -14.89
N ILE A 44 0.00 -11.42 -16.19
CA ILE A 44 0.23 -10.44 -17.27
C ILE A 44 -0.80 -9.31 -17.20
N ARG A 45 -2.08 -9.65 -17.02
CA ARG A 45 -3.16 -8.66 -16.90
C ARG A 45 -3.01 -7.77 -15.67
N ILE A 46 -2.76 -8.36 -14.50
CA ILE A 46 -2.55 -7.63 -13.24
C ILE A 46 -1.38 -6.65 -13.35
N GLN A 47 -0.28 -7.07 -13.96
CA GLN A 47 0.89 -6.22 -14.16
C GLN A 47 0.61 -5.05 -15.12
N ALA A 48 -0.13 -5.29 -16.21
CA ALA A 48 -0.55 -4.23 -17.14
C ALA A 48 -1.49 -3.23 -16.47
N GLU A 49 -2.50 -3.72 -15.73
CA GLU A 49 -3.46 -2.88 -15.00
C GLU A 49 -2.78 -2.04 -13.90
N LYS A 50 -1.79 -2.59 -13.18
CA LYS A 50 -0.97 -1.84 -12.22
C LYS A 50 -0.21 -0.69 -12.89
N ASN A 51 0.46 -0.96 -14.01
CA ASN A 51 1.23 0.07 -14.73
C ASN A 51 0.31 1.20 -15.20
N PHE A 52 -0.84 0.85 -15.77
CA PHE A 52 -1.85 1.82 -16.16
C PHE A 52 -2.32 2.69 -14.98
N ALA A 53 -2.55 2.09 -13.80
CA ALA A 53 -2.94 2.84 -12.61
C ALA A 53 -1.85 3.85 -12.17
N VAL A 54 -0.58 3.46 -12.23
CA VAL A 54 0.56 4.35 -11.93
C VAL A 54 0.63 5.51 -12.91
N GLU A 55 0.59 5.23 -14.21
CA GLU A 55 0.61 6.25 -15.26
C GLU A 55 -0.56 7.23 -15.12
N GLN A 56 -1.74 6.71 -14.79
CA GLN A 56 -2.90 7.57 -14.61
C GLN A 56 -2.78 8.46 -13.38
N ALA A 57 -2.31 7.93 -12.25
CA ALA A 57 -2.07 8.74 -11.06
C ALA A 57 -1.05 9.88 -11.35
N GLN A 58 -0.01 9.60 -12.13
CA GLN A 58 0.95 10.63 -12.57
C GLN A 58 0.28 11.68 -13.46
N LYS A 59 -0.54 11.26 -14.44
CA LYS A 59 -1.26 12.17 -15.33
C LYS A 59 -2.28 13.05 -14.61
N GLU A 60 -2.94 12.52 -13.59
CA GLU A 60 -3.87 13.26 -12.72
C GLU A 60 -3.14 14.20 -11.74
N GLY A 61 -1.81 14.14 -11.67
CA GLY A 61 -1.02 14.97 -10.75
C GLY A 61 -1.15 14.52 -9.29
N CYS A 62 -1.35 13.23 -9.03
CA CYS A 62 -1.31 12.69 -7.67
C CYS A 62 0.11 12.81 -7.11
N THR A 63 0.34 13.80 -6.25
CA THR A 63 1.62 14.07 -5.57
C THR A 63 1.76 13.38 -4.21
N GLY A 64 0.74 12.63 -3.79
CA GLY A 64 0.77 11.85 -2.55
C GLY A 64 1.73 10.67 -2.63
N ASN A 65 2.22 10.20 -1.49
CA ASN A 65 3.06 9.01 -1.44
C ASN A 65 2.20 7.75 -1.48
N PHE A 66 2.48 6.89 -2.44
CA PHE A 66 1.78 5.64 -2.66
C PHE A 66 2.77 4.50 -2.91
N ARG A 67 2.33 3.28 -2.59
CA ARG A 67 3.03 2.05 -2.97
C ARG A 67 2.20 1.32 -4.02
N SER A 68 2.85 0.95 -5.13
CA SER A 68 2.25 0.09 -6.13
C SER A 68 2.49 -1.39 -5.82
N PHE A 69 1.50 -2.24 -6.06
CA PHE A 69 1.61 -3.69 -5.88
C PHE A 69 0.61 -4.45 -6.75
N ASP A 70 0.89 -5.72 -6.98
CA ASP A 70 0.02 -6.60 -7.75
C ASP A 70 -1.18 -7.01 -6.88
N SER A 71 -2.39 -6.71 -7.37
CA SER A 71 -3.63 -6.90 -6.62
C SER A 71 -4.69 -7.55 -7.49
N GLN A 72 -5.23 -8.69 -7.04
CA GLN A 72 -6.39 -9.34 -7.68
C GLN A 72 -7.68 -8.53 -7.51
N PHE A 73 -7.71 -7.62 -6.53
CA PHE A 73 -8.86 -6.77 -6.23
C PHE A 73 -8.81 -5.40 -6.93
N LYS A 74 -7.87 -5.22 -7.86
CA LYS A 74 -7.68 -3.98 -8.64
C LYS A 74 -7.32 -2.73 -7.83
N ASN A 75 -6.96 -2.91 -6.56
CA ASN A 75 -6.37 -1.86 -5.75
C ASN A 75 -4.86 -1.88 -5.97
N TYR A 76 -4.39 -1.21 -7.02
CA TYR A 76 -2.98 -1.24 -7.42
C TYR A 76 -2.12 -0.21 -6.71
N LEU A 77 -2.72 0.86 -6.19
CA LEU A 77 -2.06 1.93 -5.45
C LEU A 77 -2.66 2.00 -4.06
N VAL A 78 -1.81 1.98 -3.03
CA VAL A 78 -2.22 2.22 -1.65
C VAL A 78 -1.45 3.42 -1.11
N PRO A 79 -2.15 4.43 -0.52
CA PRO A 79 -1.49 5.52 0.17
C PRO A 79 -0.64 4.99 1.33
N VAL A 80 0.59 5.48 1.44
CA VAL A 80 1.50 5.09 2.53
C VAL A 80 2.12 6.31 3.18
N ILE A 81 2.53 6.15 4.44
CA ILE A 81 3.36 7.15 5.09
C ILE A 81 4.77 7.03 4.49
N PRO A 82 5.36 8.14 4.00
CA PRO A 82 6.71 8.13 3.45
C PRO A 82 7.72 7.55 4.43
N THR A 83 8.69 6.82 3.91
CA THR A 83 9.83 6.35 4.72
C THR A 83 10.84 7.48 4.92
N ARG A 84 11.69 7.40 5.95
CA ARG A 84 12.74 8.42 6.18
C ARG A 84 13.68 8.61 4.98
N LYS A 85 13.86 7.56 4.16
CA LYS A 85 14.68 7.60 2.95
C LYS A 85 14.04 8.47 1.88
N GLU A 86 12.73 8.31 1.68
CA GLU A 86 11.94 9.08 0.71
C GLU A 86 11.75 10.56 1.11
N LEU A 87 11.97 10.90 2.38
CA LEU A 87 11.90 12.28 2.90
C LEU A 87 13.26 12.99 2.93
N ALA A 88 14.35 12.25 2.70
CA ALA A 88 15.71 12.78 2.76
C ALA A 88 16.25 13.20 1.38
N GLU A 89 15.51 12.91 0.31
CA GLU A 89 15.67 13.49 -1.03
C GLU A 89 14.99 14.85 -1.13
#